data_AF-A0A2S8CJB7-F1
#
_entry.id   AF-A0A2S8CJB7-F1
#
_cell.length_a   1.000
_cell.length_b   1.000
_cell.length_c   1.000
_cell.angle_alpha   90.00
_cell.angle_beta   90.00
_cell.angle_gamma   90.00
#
_symmetry.space_group_name_H-M   'P 1'
#
loop_
_entity.id
_entity.type
_entity.pdbx_description
1 polymer ?
#
loop_
_entity_poly.entity_id
_entity_poly.type
_entity_poly.pdbx_seq_one_letter_code
_entity_poly.pdbx_strand_id
1 'polypeptide(L)'
;MCGACGIKPDWAGPIVAGPLRRRDIARCLNELVSSIKVSEIPRGWMVKKPTGASTPAQTFDELIQAVSPRARHHNWDELEQALLDISAPQRIDDNDAPWPTTGNEDSTDTEALEVLGQVQHLPAHMKLAAFAFGAHTCTFEGTVSATFGDDRELQAHPGHLSHR
;
A
#
# COMPACT_ATOMS: atom_id res chain seq x y z
N MET A 1 32.73 14.64 4.30
CA MET A 1 31.61 14.60 5.25
C MET A 1 30.34 14.36 4.45
N CYS A 2 29.82 13.12 4.44
CA CYS A 2 28.59 12.79 3.71
C CYS A 2 27.50 12.52 4.75
N GLY A 3 26.53 13.44 4.86
CA GLY A 3 25.43 13.37 5.81
C GLY A 3 24.42 12.30 5.42
N ALA A 4 24.72 11.05 5.76
CA ALA A 4 23.77 9.92 5.72
C ALA A 4 22.83 9.95 6.95
N CYS A 5 22.34 11.13 7.32
CA CYS A 5 21.53 11.31 8.52
C CYS A 5 20.03 11.11 8.20
N GLY A 6 19.46 9.98 8.64
CA GLY A 6 18.04 9.90 9.00
C GLY A 6 17.05 9.36 7.96
N ILE A 7 17.47 8.54 6.99
CA ILE A 7 16.51 7.80 6.14
C ILE A 7 16.21 6.46 6.82
N LYS A 8 14.95 6.26 7.23
CA LYS A 8 14.50 4.95 7.72
C LYS A 8 14.48 3.96 6.55
N PRO A 9 15.00 2.73 6.72
CA PRO A 9 14.87 1.69 5.71
C PRO A 9 13.39 1.39 5.46
N ASP A 10 13.01 1.27 4.19
CA ASP A 10 11.64 0.99 3.75
C ASP A 10 11.68 -0.19 2.77
N TRP A 11 11.06 -1.31 3.14
CA TRP A 11 11.04 -2.53 2.35
C TRP A 11 10.31 -2.33 1.02
N ALA A 12 9.28 -1.49 1.01
CA ALA A 12 8.48 -1.18 -0.17
C ALA A 12 9.14 -0.09 -1.03
N GLY A 13 10.28 0.45 -0.58
CA GLY A 13 11.04 1.53 -1.22
C GLY A 13 11.15 1.41 -2.73
N PRO A 14 11.55 0.25 -3.30
CA PRO A 14 11.62 0.09 -4.76
C PRO A 14 10.32 0.36 -5.52
N ILE A 15 9.16 0.03 -4.92
CA ILE A 15 7.84 0.20 -5.56
C ILE A 15 7.27 1.58 -5.28
N VAL A 16 7.45 2.10 -4.06
CA VAL A 16 6.76 3.32 -3.58
C VAL A 16 7.60 4.59 -3.69
N ALA A 17 8.90 4.47 -3.94
CA ALA A 17 9.78 5.62 -4.11
C ALA A 17 9.47 6.40 -5.40
N GLY A 18 9.76 7.70 -5.35
CA GLY A 18 9.54 8.61 -6.46
C GLY A 18 8.35 9.55 -6.23
N PRO A 19 8.47 10.85 -6.57
CA PRO A 19 7.42 11.83 -6.31
C PRO A 19 6.05 11.44 -6.89
N LEU A 20 6.01 10.91 -8.12
CA LEU A 20 4.77 10.53 -8.79
C LEU A 20 4.10 9.33 -8.12
N ARG A 21 4.87 8.30 -7.75
CA ARG A 21 4.34 7.11 -7.07
C ARG A 21 3.77 7.46 -5.70
N ARG A 22 4.48 8.29 -4.93
CA ARG A 22 4.00 8.79 -3.63
C ARG A 22 2.72 9.61 -3.76
N ARG A 23 2.62 10.47 -4.77
CA ARG A 23 1.40 11.24 -5.05
C ARG A 23 0.23 10.33 -5.40
N ASP A 24 0.46 9.32 -6.23
CA ASP A 24 -0.59 8.37 -6.63
C ASP A 24 -1.05 7.51 -5.43
N ILE A 25 -0.14 7.08 -4.56
CA ILE A 25 -0.47 6.42 -3.28
C ILE A 25 -1.30 7.35 -2.40
N ALA A 26 -0.89 8.61 -2.24
CA ALA A 26 -1.64 9.58 -1.44
C ALA A 26 -3.05 9.80 -1.98
N ARG A 27 -3.20 9.93 -3.30
CA ARG A 27 -4.51 10.04 -3.97
C ARG A 27 -5.36 8.79 -3.72
N CYS A 28 -4.80 7.60 -3.93
CA CYS A 28 -5.48 6.34 -3.66
C CYS A 28 -6.02 6.29 -2.22
N LEU A 29 -5.14 6.48 -1.23
CA LEU A 29 -5.51 6.43 0.18
C LEU A 29 -6.53 7.50 0.57
N ASN A 30 -6.48 8.70 -0.03
CA ASN A 30 -7.46 9.76 0.23
C ASN A 30 -8.89 9.40 -0.16
N GLU A 31 -9.08 8.50 -1.13
CA GLU A 31 -10.41 8.00 -1.51
C GLU A 31 -10.91 6.91 -0.53
N LEU A 32 -9.99 6.12 0.03
CA LEU A 32 -10.27 4.99 0.92
C LEU A 32 -10.46 5.39 2.40
N VAL A 33 -10.06 6.61 2.77
CA VAL A 33 -10.09 7.09 4.16
C VAL A 33 -11.07 8.24 4.37
N SER A 34 -11.55 8.36 5.61
CA SER A 34 -12.40 9.47 6.04
C SER A 34 -11.64 10.46 6.92
N SER A 35 -12.05 11.73 6.88
CA SER A 35 -11.63 12.79 7.81
C SER A 35 -10.14 13.19 7.79
N ILE A 36 -9.23 12.40 7.24
CA ILE A 36 -7.81 12.75 7.12
C ILE A 36 -7.46 13.11 5.67
N LYS A 37 -6.31 13.76 5.51
CA LYS A 37 -5.70 14.02 4.20
C LYS A 37 -4.26 13.54 4.16
N VAL A 38 -3.93 12.79 3.13
CA VAL A 38 -2.58 12.32 2.83
C VAL A 38 -2.02 13.18 1.70
N SER A 39 -0.77 13.60 1.81
CA SER A 39 -0.04 14.31 0.76
C SER A 39 1.40 13.81 0.68
N GLU A 40 1.98 13.81 -0.50
CA GLU A 40 3.38 13.45 -0.69
C GLU A 40 4.32 14.54 -0.15
N ILE A 41 5.46 14.10 0.36
CA ILE A 41 6.60 14.96 0.69
C ILE A 41 7.89 14.33 0.13
N PRO A 42 9.02 15.06 0.01
CA PRO A 42 10.24 14.54 -0.62
C PRO A 42 10.77 13.21 -0.06
N ARG A 43 10.42 12.85 1.18
CA ARG A 43 10.90 11.65 1.89
C ARG A 43 9.78 10.81 2.51
N GLY A 44 8.58 10.82 1.92
CA GLY A 44 7.45 10.03 2.40
C GLY A 44 6.13 10.75 2.20
N TRP A 45 5.30 10.74 3.23
CA TRP A 45 3.97 11.35 3.22
C TRP A 45 3.72 12.19 4.46
N MET A 46 2.80 13.13 4.34
CA MET A 46 2.24 13.89 5.44
C MET A 46 0.79 13.49 5.63
N VAL A 47 0.44 13.06 6.85
CA VAL A 47 -0.95 12.75 7.23
C VAL A 47 -1.48 13.89 8.08
N LYS A 48 -2.50 14.58 7.58
CA LYS A 48 -3.16 15.71 8.25
C LYS A 48 -4.51 15.26 8.82
N LYS A 49 -4.69 15.51 10.12
CA LYS A 49 -5.93 15.23 10.87
C LYS A 49 -6.91 16.41 10.78
N PRO A 50 -8.22 16.19 11.03
CA PRO A 50 -9.22 17.27 11.10
C PRO A 50 -8.84 18.39 12.08
N THR A 51 -8.14 18.03 13.16
CA THR A 51 -7.71 18.93 14.22
C THR A 51 -6.58 19.87 13.80
N GLY A 52 -6.08 19.76 12.57
CA GLY A 52 -4.92 20.51 12.08
C GLY A 52 -3.57 19.87 12.41
N ALA A 53 -3.54 18.86 13.29
CA ALA A 53 -2.34 18.10 13.57
C ALA A 53 -1.84 17.39 12.30
N SER A 54 -0.54 17.48 12.03
CA SER A 54 0.12 16.88 10.87
C SER A 54 1.25 15.98 11.34
N THR A 55 1.29 14.75 10.83
CA THR A 55 2.29 13.75 11.20
C THR A 55 2.99 13.25 9.94
N PRO A 56 4.32 13.37 9.84
CA PRO A 56 5.06 12.77 8.74
C PRO A 56 5.15 11.25 8.92
N ALA A 57 4.95 10.52 7.82
CA ALA A 57 5.23 9.10 7.69
C ALA A 57 6.40 8.94 6.71
N GLN A 58 7.51 8.36 7.18
CA GLN A 58 8.75 8.24 6.42
C GLN A 58 8.90 6.88 5.73
N THR A 59 8.16 5.88 6.20
CA THR A 59 8.09 4.54 5.58
C THR A 59 6.66 4.24 5.13
N PHE A 60 6.53 3.27 4.22
CA PHE A 60 5.24 2.76 3.80
C PHE A 60 4.41 2.19 4.96
N ASP A 61 5.02 1.42 5.87
CA ASP A 61 4.31 0.89 7.05
C ASP A 61 3.81 2.00 7.99
N GLU A 62 4.61 3.03 8.22
CA GLU A 62 4.19 4.20 9.02
C GLU A 62 2.99 4.90 8.41
N LEU A 63 2.96 5.01 7.07
CA LEU A 63 1.82 5.58 6.37
C LEU A 63 0.57 4.72 6.59
N ILE A 64 0.65 3.42 6.31
CA ILE A 64 -0.49 2.49 6.43
C ILE A 64 -1.02 2.49 7.87
N GLN A 65 -0.15 2.38 8.88
CA GLN A 65 -0.55 2.46 10.29
C GLN A 65 -1.22 3.79 10.64
N ALA A 66 -0.72 4.91 10.11
CA ALA A 66 -1.29 6.23 10.40
C ALA A 66 -2.69 6.43 9.79
N VAL A 67 -2.99 5.80 8.64
CA VAL A 67 -4.26 5.97 7.93
C VAL A 67 -5.31 4.92 8.27
N SER A 68 -4.91 3.71 8.67
CA SER A 68 -5.80 2.57 8.93
C SER A 68 -6.95 2.87 9.90
N PRO A 69 -6.77 3.63 11.01
CA PRO A 69 -7.88 3.95 11.94
C PRO A 69 -9.02 4.79 11.33
N ARG A 70 -8.87 5.23 10.08
CA ARG A 70 -9.81 6.10 9.37
C ARG A 70 -10.38 5.46 8.11
N ALA A 71 -10.22 4.15 7.96
CA ALA A 71 -10.77 3.39 6.86
C ALA A 71 -12.28 3.54 6.72
N ARG A 72 -12.75 3.54 5.47
CA ARG A 72 -14.16 3.52 5.11
C ARG A 72 -14.70 2.12 4.85
N HIS A 73 -13.81 1.13 4.80
CA HIS A 73 -14.11 -0.25 4.40
C HIS A 73 -13.76 -1.20 5.55
N HIS A 74 -14.51 -2.30 5.66
CA HIS A 74 -14.33 -3.29 6.73
C HIS A 74 -14.08 -4.72 6.22
N ASN A 75 -14.16 -4.93 4.90
CA ASN A 75 -13.90 -6.20 4.23
C ASN A 75 -13.29 -5.95 2.83
N TRP A 76 -12.74 -7.02 2.24
CA TRP A 76 -12.04 -6.99 0.97
C TRP A 76 -12.95 -6.62 -0.22
N ASP A 77 -14.22 -7.04 -0.20
CA ASP A 77 -15.17 -6.76 -1.28
C ASP A 77 -15.49 -5.26 -1.36
N GLU A 78 -15.74 -4.61 -0.22
CA GLU A 78 -15.96 -3.16 -0.14
C GLU A 78 -14.75 -2.36 -0.60
N LEU A 79 -13.55 -2.83 -0.23
CA LEU A 79 -12.29 -2.21 -0.63
C LEU A 79 -12.06 -2.37 -2.13
N GLU A 80 -12.28 -3.57 -2.69
CA GLU A 80 -12.14 -3.84 -4.11
C GLU A 80 -13.09 -2.96 -4.93
N GLN A 81 -14.36 -2.88 -4.51
CA GLN A 81 -15.35 -2.02 -5.17
C GLN A 81 -14.94 -0.55 -5.16
N ALA A 82 -14.41 -0.04 -4.05
CA ALA A 82 -13.94 1.35 -3.97
C ALA A 82 -12.73 1.61 -4.90
N LEU A 83 -11.86 0.63 -5.09
CA LEU A 83 -10.71 0.73 -5.98
C LEU A 83 -11.09 0.72 -7.46
N LEU A 84 -12.15 0.00 -7.82
CA LEU A 84 -12.70 0.00 -9.18
C LEU A 84 -13.18 1.40 -9.61
N ASP A 85 -13.63 2.22 -8.66
CA ASP A 85 -14.04 3.61 -8.92
C ASP A 85 -12.85 4.58 -9.06
N ILE A 86 -11.65 4.18 -8.62
CA ILE A 86 -10.45 5.03 -8.71
C ILE A 86 -9.87 4.96 -10.13
N SER A 87 -9.75 6.12 -10.76
CA SER A 87 -9.10 6.23 -12.07
C SER A 87 -7.59 6.00 -11.98
N ALA A 88 -7.08 5.16 -12.88
CA ALA A 88 -5.64 4.98 -13.07
C ALA A 88 -4.97 6.30 -13.51
N PRO A 89 -3.73 6.58 -13.08
CA PRO A 89 -2.98 7.73 -13.57
C PRO A 89 -2.72 7.58 -15.08
N GLN A 90 -2.95 8.63 -15.86
CA GLN A 90 -2.70 8.64 -17.30
C GLN A 90 -1.21 8.89 -17.61
N ARG A 91 -0.35 7.94 -17.23
CA ARG A 91 1.08 7.95 -17.54
C ARG A 91 1.56 6.53 -17.82
N ILE A 92 2.52 6.39 -18.74
CA ILE A 92 3.24 5.12 -18.92
C ILE A 92 4.04 4.92 -17.63
N ASP A 93 3.73 3.86 -16.90
CA ASP A 93 4.49 3.49 -15.72
C ASP A 93 5.65 2.59 -16.17
N ASP A 94 6.87 2.97 -15.80
CA ASP A 94 8.01 2.07 -15.95
C ASP A 94 7.83 0.95 -14.92
N ASN A 95 7.27 -0.18 -15.39
CA ASN A 95 7.10 -1.41 -14.61
C ASN A 95 8.43 -2.05 -14.18
N ASP A 96 9.55 -1.47 -14.59
CA ASP A 96 10.93 -1.91 -14.36
C ASP A 96 11.44 -1.68 -12.92
N ALA A 97 10.63 -1.09 -12.04
CA ALA A 97 11.01 -0.99 -10.63
C ALA A 97 11.21 -2.40 -10.05
N PRO A 98 12.39 -2.69 -9.44
CA PRO A 98 12.64 -4.01 -8.88
C PRO A 98 11.62 -4.30 -7.80
N TRP A 99 10.98 -5.47 -7.88
CA TRP A 99 10.08 -5.93 -6.83
C TRP A 99 10.91 -6.27 -5.58
N PRO A 100 10.45 -5.94 -4.36
CA PRO A 100 11.16 -6.30 -3.16
C PRO A 100 11.11 -7.81 -2.98
N THR A 101 12.18 -8.50 -3.33
CA THR A 101 12.45 -9.89 -2.90
C THR A 101 12.97 -9.85 -1.47
N THR A 102 12.13 -10.19 -0.51
CA THR A 102 12.59 -10.54 0.85
C THR A 102 12.56 -12.06 0.97
N GLY A 103 13.74 -12.68 1.02
CA GLY A 103 13.85 -14.12 1.22
C GLY A 103 13.30 -14.52 2.58
N ASN A 104 12.21 -15.29 2.58
CA ASN A 104 11.95 -16.32 3.56
C ASN A 104 11.03 -17.36 2.93
N GLU A 105 11.67 -18.45 2.51
CA GLU A 105 11.07 -19.68 2.01
C GLU A 105 10.43 -20.46 3.17
N ASP A 106 9.40 -19.92 3.83
CA ASP A 106 8.53 -20.75 4.68
C ASP A 106 7.22 -20.97 3.95
N SER A 107 7.29 -21.94 3.03
CA SER A 107 6.15 -22.50 2.32
C SER A 107 5.31 -23.34 3.27
N THR A 108 4.39 -22.70 3.99
CA THR A 108 3.16 -23.40 4.39
C THR A 108 2.14 -23.20 3.29
N ASP A 109 1.84 -24.27 2.55
CA ASP A 109 0.73 -24.41 1.60
C ASP A 109 -0.62 -24.21 2.32
N THR A 110 -0.88 -22.98 2.71
CA THR A 110 -2.20 -22.52 3.10
C THR A 110 -2.84 -21.95 1.85
N GLU A 111 -4.01 -22.45 1.45
CA GLU A 111 -4.82 -21.85 0.37
C GLU A 111 -5.03 -20.36 0.72
N ALA A 112 -4.33 -19.48 0.01
CA ALA A 112 -4.46 -18.04 0.19
C ALA A 112 -5.68 -17.56 -0.61
N LEU A 113 -6.56 -16.81 0.03
CA LEU A 113 -7.69 -16.18 -0.65
C LEU A 113 -7.16 -15.02 -1.51
N GLU A 114 -7.30 -15.13 -2.83
CA GLU A 114 -6.95 -14.04 -3.73
C GLU A 114 -7.91 -12.86 -3.56
N VAL A 115 -7.35 -11.67 -3.35
CA VAL A 115 -8.07 -10.41 -3.19
C VAL A 115 -7.58 -9.39 -4.21
N LEU A 116 -8.43 -8.40 -4.53
CA LEU A 116 -8.14 -7.35 -5.51
C LEU A 116 -7.90 -7.88 -6.94
N GLY A 117 -8.41 -9.07 -7.27
CA GLY A 117 -8.26 -9.70 -8.60
C GLY A 117 -8.96 -8.92 -9.72
N GLN A 118 -10.01 -8.16 -9.41
CA GLN A 118 -10.73 -7.32 -10.37
C GLN A 118 -9.99 -6.00 -10.64
N VAL A 119 -9.11 -5.57 -9.74
CA VAL A 119 -8.35 -4.31 -9.85
C VAL A 119 -7.10 -4.55 -10.70
N GLN A 120 -7.29 -4.48 -12.02
CA GLN A 120 -6.25 -4.68 -13.03
C GLN A 120 -5.79 -3.36 -13.67
N HIS A 121 -6.60 -2.30 -13.58
CA HIS A 121 -6.32 -1.01 -14.19
C HIS A 121 -5.37 -0.14 -13.36
N LEU A 122 -5.27 -0.37 -12.05
CA LEU A 122 -4.40 0.40 -11.18
C LEU A 122 -2.94 -0.08 -11.26
N PRO A 123 -1.97 0.85 -11.22
CA PRO A 123 -0.56 0.48 -11.20
C PRO A 123 -0.18 -0.22 -9.88
N ALA A 124 0.91 -0.97 -9.93
CA ALA A 124 1.35 -1.83 -8.83
C ALA A 124 1.52 -1.08 -7.50
N HIS A 125 2.05 0.15 -7.48
CA HIS A 125 2.20 0.93 -6.23
C HIS A 125 0.87 1.35 -5.60
N MET A 126 -0.17 1.61 -6.41
CA MET A 126 -1.50 1.93 -5.90
C MET A 126 -2.20 0.68 -5.38
N LYS A 127 -2.11 -0.43 -6.11
CA LYS A 127 -2.65 -1.72 -5.67
C LYS A 127 -1.92 -2.20 -4.40
N LEU A 128 -0.61 -1.98 -4.28
CA LEU A 128 0.18 -2.29 -3.09
C LEU A 128 -0.32 -1.52 -1.86
N ALA A 129 -0.52 -0.21 -2.01
CA ALA A 129 -1.10 0.63 -0.96
C ALA A 129 -2.46 0.12 -0.51
N ALA A 130 -3.31 -0.28 -1.46
CA ALA A 130 -4.62 -0.82 -1.18
C ALA A 130 -4.55 -2.18 -0.46
N PHE A 131 -3.71 -3.11 -0.92
CA PHE A 131 -3.53 -4.41 -0.28
C PHE A 131 -2.98 -4.27 1.14
N ALA A 132 -1.94 -3.46 1.32
CA ALA A 132 -1.38 -3.19 2.64
C ALA A 132 -2.40 -2.55 3.60
N PHE A 133 -3.20 -1.62 3.09
CA PHE A 133 -4.29 -1.00 3.83
C PHE A 133 -5.39 -2.01 4.20
N GLY A 134 -5.80 -2.86 3.26
CA GLY A 134 -6.78 -3.92 3.48
C GLY A 134 -6.32 -4.92 4.54
N ALA A 135 -5.05 -5.34 4.52
CA ALA A 135 -4.49 -6.24 5.51
C ALA A 135 -4.56 -5.71 6.96
N HIS A 136 -4.64 -4.38 7.14
CA HIS A 136 -4.76 -3.73 8.44
C HIS A 136 -6.20 -3.38 8.84
N THR A 137 -7.16 -3.41 7.90
CA THR A 137 -8.49 -2.82 8.09
C THR A 137 -9.63 -3.78 7.80
N CYS A 138 -9.41 -4.75 6.91
CA CYS A 138 -10.39 -5.77 6.53
C CYS A 138 -10.32 -6.94 7.51
N THR A 139 -11.48 -7.51 7.81
CA THR A 139 -11.57 -8.75 8.58
C THR A 139 -11.39 -9.94 7.64
N PHE A 140 -10.46 -10.84 7.95
CA PHE A 140 -10.26 -12.09 7.21
C PHE A 140 -9.63 -13.16 8.11
N GLU A 141 -9.87 -14.42 7.78
CA GLU A 141 -9.24 -15.58 8.42
C GLU A 141 -8.23 -16.20 7.44
N GLY A 142 -7.12 -16.74 7.97
CA GLY A 142 -6.10 -17.39 7.16
C GLY A 142 -5.20 -16.41 6.40
N THR A 143 -4.76 -16.79 5.20
CA THR A 143 -3.84 -16.00 4.38
C THR A 143 -4.62 -15.40 3.21
N VAL A 144 -4.34 -14.14 2.87
CA VAL A 144 -4.84 -13.50 1.64
C VAL A 144 -3.67 -13.19 0.73
N SER A 145 -3.90 -13.21 -0.58
CA SER A 145 -2.89 -12.88 -1.58
C SER A 145 -3.39 -11.85 -2.60
N ALA A 146 -2.49 -11.08 -3.18
CA ALA A 146 -2.80 -10.17 -4.29
C ALA A 146 -1.68 -10.19 -5.33
N THR A 147 -2.07 -10.05 -6.60
CA THR A 147 -1.18 -10.01 -7.76
C THR A 147 -0.94 -8.57 -8.24
N PHE A 148 0.29 -8.23 -8.63
CA PHE A 148 0.75 -6.88 -8.99
C PHE A 148 1.44 -6.86 -10.37
N GLY A 149 0.88 -7.59 -11.32
CA GLY A 149 1.46 -7.85 -12.64
C GLY A 149 1.64 -9.37 -12.86
N ASP A 150 2.38 -9.74 -13.90
CA ASP A 150 2.38 -11.12 -14.41
C ASP A 150 2.98 -12.16 -13.45
N ASP A 151 3.93 -11.79 -12.58
CA ASP A 151 4.62 -12.72 -11.67
C ASP A 151 4.86 -12.15 -10.25
N ARG A 152 4.07 -11.15 -9.84
CA ARG A 152 4.30 -10.43 -8.57
C ARG A 152 3.15 -10.71 -7.62
N GLU A 153 3.35 -11.58 -6.65
CA GLU A 153 2.37 -11.89 -5.61
C GLU A 153 2.83 -11.33 -4.26
N LEU A 154 1.92 -10.88 -3.41
CA LEU A 154 2.18 -10.69 -1.98
C LEU A 154 1.09 -11.32 -1.17
N GLN A 155 1.48 -11.86 -0.02
CA GLN A 155 0.54 -12.43 0.93
C GLN A 155 0.42 -11.56 2.18
N ALA A 156 -0.66 -11.76 2.92
CA ALA A 156 -0.86 -11.14 4.20
C ALA A 156 -1.57 -12.11 5.14
N HIS A 157 -1.19 -12.03 6.41
CA HIS A 157 -1.85 -12.66 7.54
C HIS A 157 -2.54 -11.57 8.37
N PRO A 158 -3.54 -11.90 9.19
CA PRO A 158 -4.21 -10.92 10.04
C PRO A 158 -3.19 -10.17 10.91
N GLY A 159 -3.06 -8.86 10.68
CA GLY A 159 -2.11 -8.01 11.40
C GLY A 159 -0.64 -8.14 10.98
N HIS A 160 -0.30 -8.89 9.92
CA HIS A 160 1.08 -9.01 9.41
C HIS A 160 1.13 -9.13 7.88
N LEU A 161 1.86 -8.26 7.21
CA LEU A 161 2.16 -8.41 5.77
C LEU A 161 3.31 -9.41 5.60
N SER A 162 3.14 -10.44 4.77
CA SER A 162 4.13 -11.50 4.55
C SER A 162 4.31 -11.75 3.05
N HIS A 163 5.46 -11.43 2.50
CA HIS A 163 5.70 -11.50 1.06
C HIS A 163 6.19 -12.91 0.66
N ARG A 164 5.69 -13.46 -0.45
CA ARG A 164 6.23 -14.68 -1.08
C ARG A 164 7.08 -14.30 -2.30
#